data_AF-W4UQ37-F1
#
_entry.id   AF-W4UQ37-F1
#
_cell.length_a   1.000
_cell.length_b   1.000
_cell.length_c   1.000
_cell.angle_alpha   90.00
_cell.angle_beta   90.00
_cell.angle_gamma   90.00
#
_symmetry.space_group_name_H-M   'P 1'
#
loop_
_entity.id
_entity.type
_entity.pdbx_description
1 polymer ?
#
loop_
_entity_poly.entity_id
_entity_poly.type
_entity_poly.pdbx_seq_one_letter_code
_entity_poly.pdbx_strand_id
1 'polypeptide(L)' 'MATSVLYLVPGVPLINGVIDVVEGYVLTGFARLTEASLLIVSIAIGLSFTLLMVKNSLI' A
#
# COMPACT_ATOMS: atom_id res chain seq x y z
N MET A 1 -15.51 11.62 0.31
CA MET A 1 -15.05 11.61 1.72
C MET A 1 -14.91 10.20 2.32
N ALA A 2 -15.68 9.18 1.85
CA ALA A 2 -15.52 7.79 2.31
C ALA A 2 -14.34 7.01 1.67
N THR A 3 -13.63 7.60 0.70
CA THR A 3 -12.51 6.96 0.00
C THR A 3 -11.21 6.97 0.81
N SER A 4 -11.07 7.84 1.82
CA SER A 4 -9.83 7.99 2.59
C SER A 4 -9.50 6.73 3.42
N VAL A 5 -10.50 6.04 3.95
CA VAL A 5 -10.31 4.74 4.63
C VAL A 5 -9.98 3.61 3.65
N LEU A 6 -10.44 3.76 2.41
CA LEU A 6 -10.29 2.77 1.34
C LEU A 6 -8.90 2.82 0.69
N TYR A 7 -8.23 3.98 0.72
CA TYR A 7 -6.81 4.11 0.36
C TYR A 7 -5.87 3.75 1.52
N LEU A 8 -6.34 3.85 2.77
CA LEU A 8 -5.61 3.41 3.96
C LEU A 8 -5.47 1.88 4.00
N VAL A 9 -6.42 1.16 3.39
CA VAL A 9 -6.27 -0.26 3.09
C VAL A 9 -5.72 -0.36 1.65
N PRO A 10 -4.46 -0.75 1.44
CA PRO A 10 -3.84 -0.81 0.11
C PRO A 10 -4.55 -1.74 -0.88
N GLY A 11 -5.59 -2.47 -0.43
CA GLY A 11 -6.41 -3.37 -1.22
C GLY A 11 -7.14 -2.72 -2.39
N VAL A 12 -7.68 -1.50 -2.27
CA VAL A 12 -8.43 -0.90 -3.40
C VAL A 12 -7.55 -0.37 -4.52
N PRO A 13 -6.42 0.32 -4.25
CA PRO A 13 -5.43 0.63 -5.28
C PRO A 13 -4.87 -0.61 -5.97
N LEU A 14 -4.64 -1.70 -5.23
CA LEU A 14 -4.18 -2.98 -5.78
C LEU A 14 -5.22 -3.59 -6.72
N ILE A 15 -6.48 -3.70 -6.29
CA ILE A 15 -7.57 -4.27 -7.10
C ILE A 15 -7.76 -3.45 -8.37
N ASN A 16 -7.82 -2.12 -8.26
CA ASN A 16 -7.99 -1.24 -9.42
C ASN A 16 -6.78 -1.27 -10.35
N GLY A 17 -5.56 -1.38 -9.81
CA GLY A 17 -4.35 -1.52 -10.60
C GLY A 17 -4.31 -2.83 -11.40
N VAL A 18 -4.76 -3.95 -10.81
CA VAL A 18 -4.87 -5.24 -11.52
C VAL A 18 -5.98 -5.21 -12.57
N ILE A 19 -7.15 -4.64 -12.26
CA ILE A 19 -8.27 -4.50 -13.21
C ILE A 19 -7.83 -3.67 -14.42
N ASP A 20 -7.18 -2.52 -14.21
CA ASP A 20 -6.69 -1.68 -15.30
C ASP A 20 -5.69 -2.41 -16.21
N VAL A 21 -4.81 -3.27 -15.65
CA VAL A 21 -3.90 -4.12 -16.44
C VAL A 21 -4.67 -5.15 -17.25
N VAL A 22 -5.69 -5.77 -16.67
CA VAL A 22 -6.53 -6.79 -17.33
C VAL A 22 -7.41 -6.18 -18.42
N GLU A 23 -7.90 -4.95 -18.25
CA GLU A 23 -8.71 -4.21 -19.23
C GLU A 23 -7.89 -3.58 -20.37
N GLY A 24 -6.55 -3.69 -20.32
CA GLY A 24 -5.65 -3.20 -21.37
C GLY A 24 -5.06 -1.80 -21.12
N TYR A 25 -5.42 -1.15 -20.02
CA TYR A 25 -4.82 0.10 -19.54
C TYR A 25 -3.54 -0.15 -18.74
N VAL A 26 -2.58 -0.85 -19.35
CA VAL A 26 -1.37 -1.35 -18.68
C VAL A 26 -0.57 -0.22 -18.01
N LEU A 27 -0.43 0.94 -18.66
CA LEU A 27 0.37 2.05 -18.15
C LEU A 27 -0.25 2.68 -16.89
N THR A 28 -1.57 2.84 -16.88
CA THR A 28 -2.34 3.33 -15.72
C THR A 28 -2.37 2.29 -14.60
N GLY A 29 -2.57 1.03 -14.94
CA GLY A 29 -2.53 -0.07 -13.98
C GLY A 29 -1.16 -0.18 -13.30
N PHE A 30 -0.06 -0.10 -14.06
CA PHE A 30 1.30 -0.12 -13.49
C PHE A 30 1.57 1.07 -12.57
N ALA A 31 1.09 2.26 -12.92
CA ALA A 31 1.21 3.44 -12.06
C ALA A 31 0.50 3.23 -10.72
N ARG A 32 -0.75 2.74 -10.75
CA ARG A 32 -1.53 2.44 -9.53
C ARG A 32 -0.91 1.31 -8.70
N LEU A 33 -0.40 0.26 -9.33
CA LEU A 33 0.29 -0.84 -8.65
C LEU A 33 1.58 -0.37 -7.97
N THR A 34 2.34 0.50 -8.64
CA THR A 34 3.59 1.06 -8.09
C THR A 34 3.28 1.93 -6.87
N GLU A 35 2.28 2.81 -6.96
CA GLU A 35 1.81 3.63 -5.84
C GLU A 35 1.37 2.76 -4.65
N ALA A 36 0.57 1.72 -4.91
CA ALA A 36 0.12 0.79 -3.88
C ALA A 36 1.30 0.06 -3.20
N SER A 37 2.29 -0.37 -3.99
CA SER A 37 3.48 -1.05 -3.46
C SER A 37 4.35 -0.15 -2.58
N LEU A 38 4.55 1.11 -2.98
CA LEU A 38 5.27 2.11 -2.19
C LEU A 38 4.59 2.38 -0.86
N LEU A 39 3.25 2.51 -0.87
CA LEU A 39 2.46 2.66 0.35
C LEU A 39 2.64 1.47 1.29
N ILE A 40 2.52 0.24 0.79
CA ILE A 40 2.71 -0.98 1.60
C ILE A 40 4.11 -1.02 2.22
N VAL A 41 5.16 -0.74 1.43
CA VAL A 41 6.54 -0.73 1.93
C VAL A 41 6.72 0.34 3.00
N SER A 42 6.16 1.54 2.82
CA SER A 42 6.26 2.61 3.81
C SER A 42 5.61 2.22 5.14
N ILE A 43 4.45 1.56 5.10
CA ILE A 43 3.75 1.06 6.28
C ILE A 43 4.57 -0.05 6.93
N ALA A 44 5.07 -1.02 6.15
CA ALA A 44 5.88 -2.12 6.65
C ALA A 44 7.14 -1.64 7.38
N ILE A 45 7.83 -0.63 6.83
CA ILE A 45 9.02 -0.02 7.46
C ILE A 45 8.63 0.68 8.77
N GLY A 46 7.58 1.51 8.78
CA GLY A 46 7.13 2.22 9.98
C GLY A 46 6.71 1.28 11.11
N LEU A 47 5.99 0.20 10.77
CA LEU A 47 5.59 -0.84 11.71
C LEU A 47 6.79 -1.62 12.23
N SER A 48 7.72 -2.01 11.35
CA SER A 48 8.94 -2.73 11.74
C SER A 48 9.80 -1.90 12.69
N PHE A 49 9.97 -0.60 12.41
CA PHE A 49 10.70 0.32 13.28
C PHE A 49 10.03 0.47 14.65
N THR A 50 8.71 0.67 14.66
CA THR A 50 7.94 0.79 15.90
C THR A 50 8.05 -0.47 16.76
N LEU A 51 7.92 -1.65 16.15
CA LEU A 51 8.08 -2.93 16.85
C LEU A 51 9.50 -3.12 17.39
N LEU A 52 10.53 -2.73 16.64
CA LEU A 52 11.92 -2.77 17.10
C LEU A 52 12.16 -1.85 18.30
N MET A 53 11.65 -0.62 18.23
CA MET A 53 11.78 0.37 19.31
C MET A 53 11.06 -0.08 20.58
N VAL A 54 9.81 -0.57 20.45
CA VAL A 54 9.04 -1.10 21.59
C VAL A 54 9.72 -2.34 22.17
N LYS A 55 10.21 -3.25 21.33
CA LYS A 55 10.96 -4.42 21.79
C LYS A 55 12.20 -3.99 22.57
N ASN A 56 12.95 -2.99 22.09
CA ASN A 56 14.15 -2.48 22.76
C ASN A 56 13.85 -1.67 24.04
N SER A 57 12.64 -1.12 24.18
CA SER A 57 12.21 -0.44 25.41
C SER A 57 11.71 -1.39 26.50
N LEU A 58 11.38 -2.63 26.17
CA LEU A 58 10.82 -3.63 27.10
C LEU A 58 11.86 -4.59 27.69
N ILE A 59 13.11 -4.54 27.22
CA ILE A 59 14.29 -5.27 27.74
C ILE A 59 15.20 -4.29 28.46
#